data_AF-A0A0V8S022-F1
#
_entry.id   AF-A0A0V8S022-F1
#
_cell.length_a   1.000
_cell.length_b   1.000
_cell.length_c   1.000
_cell.angle_alpha   90.00
_cell.angle_beta   90.00
_cell.angle_gamma   90.00
#
_symmetry.space_group_name_H-M   'P 1'
#
loop_
_entity.id
_entity.type
_entity.pdbx_description
1 polymer ?
#
loop_
_entity_poly.entity_id
_entity_poly.type
_entity_poly.pdbx_seq_one_letter_code
_entity_poly.pdbx_strand_id
1 'polypeptide(L)'
;MTDTLTLKERDEAAASILAGRLRGDVRFKGRRWYLWNDAENRWERATVARGVTRRIIEEIQDLIIQAVFVKNYEEAHAWTRYLDRSDVGTRLTPRISRILRGG
;
A
#
# COMPACT_ATOMS: atom_id res chain seq x y z
N MET A 1 -17.00 -8.19 22.90
CA MET A 1 -16.89 -6.82 22.38
C MET A 1 -16.03 -6.89 21.14
N THR A 2 -16.66 -6.80 19.96
CA THR A 2 -15.94 -6.81 18.68
C THR A 2 -15.30 -5.44 18.55
N ASP A 3 -13.99 -5.33 18.76
CA ASP A 3 -13.25 -4.08 18.60
C ASP A 3 -13.38 -3.65 17.13
N THR A 4 -14.37 -2.79 16.89
CA THR A 4 -14.67 -2.34 15.55
C THR A 4 -13.74 -1.18 15.30
N LEU A 5 -12.52 -1.47 14.81
CA LEU A 5 -11.57 -0.44 14.40
C LEU A 5 -12.31 0.62 13.60
N THR A 6 -12.17 1.88 14.00
CA THR A 6 -12.68 3.01 13.23
C THR A 6 -12.06 2.99 11.84
N LEU A 7 -12.73 3.62 10.87
CA LEU A 7 -12.20 3.71 9.51
C LEU A 7 -10.78 4.30 9.46
N LYS A 8 -10.51 5.27 10.35
CA LYS A 8 -9.18 5.89 10.47
C LYS A 8 -8.12 4.90 10.93
N GLU A 9 -8.41 4.11 11.97
CA GLU A 9 -7.47 3.10 12.50
C GLU A 9 -7.23 1.98 11.49
N ARG A 10 -8.26 1.57 10.73
CA ARG A 10 -8.11 0.61 9.63
C ARG A 10 -7.20 1.14 8.53
N ASP A 11 -7.39 2.39 8.10
CA ASP A 11 -6.53 3.00 7.08
C ASP A 11 -5.06 3.11 7.58
N GLU A 12 -4.86 3.39 8.87
CA GLU A 12 -3.52 3.49 9.48
C GLU A 12 -2.84 2.12 9.57
N ALA A 13 -3.56 1.09 9.98
CA ALA A 13 -3.07 -0.29 9.98
C ALA A 13 -2.72 -0.77 8.56
N ALA A 14 -3.62 -0.55 7.60
CA ALA A 14 -3.41 -0.92 6.20
C ALA A 14 -2.19 -0.19 5.60
N ALA A 15 -2.05 1.12 5.84
CA ALA A 15 -0.89 1.88 5.39
C ALA A 15 0.43 1.38 6.00
N SER A 16 0.40 0.94 7.26
CA SER A 16 1.58 0.38 7.95
C SER A 16 2.03 -0.95 7.34
N ILE A 17 1.08 -1.87 7.09
CA ILE A 17 1.34 -3.15 6.43
C ILE A 17 1.92 -2.91 5.04
N LEU A 18 1.27 -2.07 4.23
CA LEU A 18 1.70 -1.77 2.87
C LEU A 18 3.07 -1.07 2.85
N ALA A 19 3.33 -0.12 3.74
CA ALA A 19 4.63 0.55 3.81
C ALA A 19 5.78 -0.43 4.14
N GLY A 20 5.51 -1.45 4.96
CA GLY A 20 6.48 -2.51 5.24
C GLY A 20 6.82 -3.32 3.99
N ARG A 21 5.80 -3.79 3.27
CA ARG A 21 5.98 -4.61 2.05
C ARG A 21 6.60 -3.83 0.89
N LEU A 22 6.19 -2.58 0.71
CA LEU A 22 6.64 -1.73 -0.38
C LEU A 22 8.05 -1.18 -0.19
N ARG A 23 8.70 -1.36 0.97
CA ARG A 23 9.99 -0.71 1.28
C ARG A 23 11.13 -1.12 0.32
N GLY A 24 11.05 -2.32 -0.27
CA GLY A 24 12.00 -2.78 -1.29
C GLY A 24 11.80 -2.14 -2.66
N ASP A 25 10.55 -1.88 -3.04
CA ASP A 25 10.19 -1.51 -4.42
C ASP A 25 9.75 -0.05 -4.56
N VAL A 26 9.42 0.60 -3.45
CA VAL A 26 8.87 1.94 -3.39
C VAL A 26 9.58 2.74 -2.32
N ARG A 27 10.04 3.93 -2.71
CA ARG A 27 10.71 4.87 -1.80
C ARG A 27 10.07 6.25 -1.88
N PHE A 28 10.03 6.94 -0.74
CA PHE A 28 9.61 8.33 -0.67
C PHE A 28 10.74 9.20 -0.10
N LYS A 29 11.34 10.07 -0.91
CA LYS A 29 12.48 10.93 -0.52
C LYS A 29 12.27 12.36 -0.99
N GLY A 30 12.50 13.34 -0.10
CA GLY A 30 12.46 14.76 -0.47
C GLY A 30 11.13 15.19 -1.11
N ARG A 31 10.01 14.61 -0.66
CA ARG A 31 8.66 14.79 -1.21
C ARG A 31 8.41 14.17 -2.59
N ARG A 32 9.29 13.28 -3.05
CA ARG A 32 9.18 12.59 -4.34
C ARG A 32 9.09 11.09 -4.12
N TRP A 33 8.28 10.44 -4.95
CA TRP A 33 8.19 9.00 -5.01
C TRP A 33 9.18 8.45 -6.01
N TYR A 34 9.70 7.28 -5.68
CA TYR A 34 10.58 6.49 -6.52
C TYR A 34 10.11 5.05 -6.51
N LEU A 35 10.21 4.39 -7.67
CA LEU A 35 10.03 2.96 -7.80
C LEU A 35 11.37 2.32 -8.14
N TRP A 36 11.60 1.14 -7.62
CA TRP A 36 12.72 0.33 -8.02
C TRP A 36 12.46 -0.22 -9.43
N ASN A 37 13.43 -0.06 -10.33
CA ASN A 37 13.42 -0.63 -11.66
C ASN A 37 14.42 -1.79 -11.67
N ASP A 38 13.91 -3.03 -11.65
CA ASP A 38 14.74 -4.24 -11.66
C ASP A 38 15.56 -4.39 -12.94
N ALA A 39 15.02 -3.96 -14.09
CA ALA A 39 15.71 -4.07 -15.37
C ALA A 39 16.95 -3.17 -15.44
N GLU A 40 16.91 -2.02 -14.75
CA GLU A 40 17.99 -1.03 -14.74
C GLU A 40 18.75 -0.97 -13.41
N ASN A 41 18.38 -1.83 -12.45
CA ASN A 41 18.97 -1.92 -11.10
C ASN A 41 19.10 -0.56 -10.40
N ARG A 42 18.06 0.29 -10.52
CA ARG A 42 18.09 1.66 -10.00
C ARG A 42 16.72 2.17 -9.57
N TRP A 43 16.74 3.22 -8.75
CA TRP A 43 15.55 3.98 -8.38
C TRP A 43 15.15 4.97 -9.47
N GLU A 44 13.90 4.92 -9.90
CA GLU A 44 13.33 5.84 -10.88
C GLU A 44 12.23 6.68 -10.27
N ARG A 45 12.20 7.95 -10.64
CA ARG A 45 11.17 8.86 -10.16
C ARG A 45 9.80 8.42 -10.69
N ALA A 46 8.85 8.24 -9.79
CA ALA A 46 7.49 7.84 -10.12
C ALA A 46 6.47 8.93 -9.81
N THR A 47 5.40 8.95 -10.60
CA THR A 47 4.20 9.74 -10.29
C THR A 47 3.24 8.91 -9.47
N VAL A 48 2.54 9.56 -8.52
CA VAL A 48 1.56 8.89 -7.67
C VAL A 48 0.47 8.24 -8.53
N ALA A 49 -0.16 9.04 -9.41
CA ALA A 49 -1.34 8.66 -10.17
C ALA A 49 -1.16 7.43 -11.08
N ARG A 50 0.08 7.13 -11.50
CA ARG A 50 0.35 6.03 -12.44
C ARG A 50 1.20 4.93 -11.85
N GLY A 51 2.38 5.25 -11.33
CA GLY A 51 3.33 4.26 -10.85
C GLY A 51 3.02 3.76 -9.45
N VAL A 52 2.96 4.68 -8.50
CA VAL A 52 2.86 4.33 -7.07
C VAL A 52 1.52 3.69 -6.74
N THR A 53 0.41 4.28 -7.20
CA THR A 53 -0.94 3.71 -6.99
C THR A 53 -1.04 2.30 -7.59
N ARG A 54 -0.44 2.07 -8.77
CA ARG A 54 -0.44 0.75 -9.40
C ARG A 54 0.31 -0.27 -8.54
N ARG A 55 1.53 0.03 -8.10
CA ARG A 55 2.32 -0.90 -7.26
C ARG A 55 1.61 -1.20 -5.93
N ILE A 56 0.97 -0.19 -5.32
CA ILE A 56 0.16 -0.39 -4.11
C ILE A 56 -1.01 -1.36 -4.37
N ILE A 57 -1.71 -1.21 -5.50
CA ILE A 57 -2.83 -2.10 -5.85
C ILE A 57 -2.36 -3.52 -6.11
N GLU A 58 -1.23 -3.70 -6.80
CA GLU A 58 -0.62 -5.01 -7.00
C GLU A 58 -0.34 -5.69 -5.64
N GLU A 59 0.23 -4.96 -4.68
CA GLU A 59 0.47 -5.49 -3.34
C GLU A 59 -0.83 -5.82 -2.58
N ILE A 60 -1.89 -5.04 -2.76
CA ILE A 60 -3.22 -5.33 -2.18
C ILE A 60 -3.81 -6.61 -2.80
N GLN A 61 -3.64 -6.81 -4.11
CA GLN A 61 -4.08 -8.03 -4.78
C GLN A 61 -3.33 -9.25 -4.23
N ASP A 62 -2.01 -9.14 -4.03
CA ASP A 62 -1.20 -10.20 -3.43
C ASP A 62 -1.64 -10.53 -2.01
N LEU A 63 -1.97 -9.51 -1.19
CA LEU A 63 -2.56 -9.69 0.14
C LEU A 63 -3.89 -10.44 0.11
N ILE A 64 -4.79 -10.09 -0.81
CA ILE A 64 -6.08 -10.78 -0.99
C ILE A 64 -5.84 -12.24 -1.37
N ILE A 65 -4.96 -12.49 -2.33
CA ILE A 65 -4.63 -13.83 -2.80
C ILE A 65 -4.07 -14.68 -1.65
N GLN A 66 -3.11 -14.15 -0.89
CA GLN A 66 -2.54 -14.84 0.27
C GLN A 66 -3.61 -15.17 1.32
N ALA A 67 -4.49 -14.21 1.65
CA ALA A 67 -5.58 -14.41 2.60
C ALA A 67 -6.56 -15.51 2.11
N VAL A 68 -6.89 -15.54 0.82
CA VAL A 68 -7.72 -16.60 0.23
C VAL A 68 -7.03 -17.97 0.30
N PHE A 69 -5.73 -18.04 0.01
CA PHE A 69 -4.97 -19.30 0.09
C PHE A 69 -5.02 -19.92 1.49
N VAL A 70 -4.98 -19.09 2.54
CA VAL A 70 -5.08 -19.54 3.93
C VAL A 70 -6.53 -19.62 4.45
N LYS A 71 -7.52 -19.45 3.56
CA LYS A 71 -8.97 -19.45 3.86
C LYS A 71 -9.40 -18.36 4.86
N ASN A 72 -8.64 -17.28 4.99
CA ASN A 72 -9.02 -16.10 5.76
C ASN A 72 -9.84 -15.12 4.90
N TYR A 73 -11.11 -15.45 4.68
CA TYR A 73 -11.98 -14.67 3.81
C TYR A 73 -12.37 -13.30 4.38
N GLU A 74 -12.37 -13.16 5.71
CA GLU A 74 -12.64 -11.87 6.36
C GLU A 74 -11.52 -10.86 6.07
N GLU A 75 -10.27 -11.30 6.18
CA GLU A 75 -9.11 -10.48 5.82
C GLU A 75 -9.08 -10.17 4.32
N ALA A 76 -9.32 -11.16 3.47
CA ALA A 76 -9.43 -10.95 2.03
C ALA A 76 -10.50 -9.89 1.71
N HIS A 77 -11.68 -10.01 2.32
CA HIS A 77 -12.76 -9.04 2.17
C HIS A 77 -12.37 -7.64 2.65
N ALA A 78 -11.68 -7.52 3.79
CA ALA A 78 -11.24 -6.24 4.32
C ALA A 78 -10.30 -5.49 3.34
N TRP A 79 -9.42 -6.22 2.65
CA TRP A 79 -8.51 -5.65 1.65
C TRP A 79 -9.21 -5.18 0.37
N THR A 80 -10.33 -5.79 -0.03
CA THR A 80 -11.05 -5.41 -1.27
C THR A 80 -11.43 -3.94 -1.34
N ARG A 81 -11.64 -3.29 -0.18
CA ARG A 81 -11.92 -1.86 -0.07
C ARG A 81 -10.87 -0.99 -0.76
N TYR A 82 -9.61 -1.41 -0.76
CA TYR A 82 -8.50 -0.64 -1.29
C TYR A 82 -8.16 -0.98 -2.74
N LEU A 83 -9.02 -1.73 -3.45
CA LEU A 83 -8.85 -1.99 -4.89
C LEU A 83 -9.23 -0.79 -5.75
N ASP A 84 -9.98 0.19 -5.23
CA ASP A 84 -10.25 1.44 -5.91
C ASP A 84 -9.01 2.36 -5.87
N ARG A 85 -8.53 2.73 -7.06
CA ARG A 85 -7.43 3.69 -7.25
C ARG A 85 -7.65 5.03 -6.54
N SER A 86 -8.89 5.49 -6.48
CA SER A 86 -9.28 6.74 -5.84
C SER A 86 -9.09 6.66 -4.32
N ASP A 87 -9.49 5.54 -3.72
CA ASP A 87 -9.30 5.28 -2.29
C ASP A 87 -7.81 5.13 -1.94
N VAL A 88 -7.03 4.45 -2.78
CA VAL A 88 -5.57 4.36 -2.59
C VAL A 88 -4.92 5.74 -2.62
N GLY A 89 -5.30 6.57 -3.59
CA GLY A 89 -4.76 7.92 -3.77
C GLY A 89 -5.11 8.86 -2.61
N THR A 90 -6.35 8.83 -2.14
CA THR A 90 -6.87 9.77 -1.14
C THR A 90 -6.60 9.32 0.29
N ARG A 91 -6.64 8.00 0.58
CA ARG A 91 -6.57 7.46 1.94
C ARG A 91 -5.20 6.88 2.27
N LEU A 92 -4.67 6.02 1.41
CA LEU A 92 -3.47 5.24 1.74
C LEU A 92 -2.18 5.98 1.41
N THR A 93 -2.10 6.58 0.22
CA THR A 93 -0.87 7.23 -0.28
C THR A 93 -0.32 8.28 0.69
N PRO A 94 -1.12 9.20 1.27
CA PRO A 94 -0.59 10.17 2.22
C PRO A 94 -0.01 9.52 3.49
N ARG A 95 -0.66 8.46 4.00
CA ARG A 95 -0.23 7.74 5.22
C ARG A 95 1.05 6.94 4.96
N ILE A 96 1.10 6.20 3.86
CA ILE A 96 2.30 5.46 3.43
C ILE A 96 3.48 6.42 3.25
N SER A 97 3.27 7.57 2.58
CA SER A 97 4.34 8.56 2.41
C SER A 97 4.89 9.11 3.73
N ARG A 98 4.07 9.19 4.77
CA ARG A 98 4.48 9.63 6.11
C ARG A 98 5.35 8.58 6.79
N ILE A 99 4.95 7.31 6.70
CA ILE A 99 5.70 6.18 7.24
C ILE A 99 7.05 6.04 6.55
N LEU A 100 7.07 6.04 5.21
CA LEU A 100 8.31 5.92 4.42
C LEU A 100 9.24 7.13 4.54
N ARG A 101 8.75 8.28 5.01
CA ARG A 101 9.59 9.47 5.26
C ARG A 101 10.33 9.38 6.59
N GLY A 102 9.73 8.74 7.59
CA GLY A 102 10.26 8.64 8.96
C GLY A 102 10.92 7.30 9.29
N GLY A 103 11.01 6.39 8.31
CA GLY A 103 11.71 5.10 8.42
C GLY A 103 13.13 5.13 7.89
#